data_AF-A0A7C3E1W3-F1
#
_entry.id   AF-A0A7C3E1W3-F1
#
_cell.length_a   1.000
_cell.length_b   1.000
_cell.length_c   1.000
_cell.angle_alpha   90.00
_cell.angle_beta   90.00
_cell.angle_gamma   90.00
#
_symmetry.space_group_name_H-M   'P 1'
#
loop_
_entity.id
_entity.type
_entity.pdbx_description
1 polymer ?
#
loop_
_entity_poly.entity_id
_entity_poly.type
_entity_poly.pdbx_seq_one_letter_code
_entity_poly.pdbx_strand_id
1 'polypeptide(L)'
;MAQRMKVENSTSVNWRHWTLLMLFLIGMMYGQNLSGDVWWHLKTGQWIVEHKSLPFDDPFSYTAKSPVVLHEWGAEVVSWIIYRYIAPWALAVFSTVLISAAFAIAFALAVKKSGSVLAAFVVTAAGAAASAGGSEMRPQVYSFLLFAVLMIVLEKWRKNGGLIIW
;
A
#
# COMPACT_ATOMS: atom_id res chain seq x y z
N MET A 1 12.85 -51.22 8.43
CA MET A 1 12.11 -50.43 9.43
C MET A 1 12.43 -48.95 9.22
N ALA A 2 12.01 -48.42 8.07
CA ALA A 2 12.53 -47.22 7.42
C ALA A 2 11.40 -46.22 7.19
N GLN A 3 10.93 -45.53 8.24
CA GLN A 3 9.76 -44.67 8.08
C GLN A 3 9.62 -43.45 9.00
N ARG A 4 10.71 -42.94 9.58
CA ARG A 4 10.67 -41.62 10.25
C ARG A 4 11.74 -40.65 9.75
N MET A 5 11.96 -40.67 8.43
CA MET A 5 12.57 -39.56 7.70
C MET A 5 11.59 -38.38 7.59
N LYS A 6 12.15 -37.16 7.57
CA LYS A 6 11.51 -35.84 7.33
C LYS A 6 10.85 -35.14 8.52
N VAL A 7 11.60 -34.95 9.60
CA VAL A 7 11.47 -33.73 10.43
C VAL A 7 12.64 -32.81 10.10
N GLU A 8 12.80 -32.52 8.80
CA GLU A 8 13.77 -31.56 8.29
C GLU A 8 13.03 -30.59 7.38
N ASN A 9 12.10 -29.82 7.96
CA ASN A 9 11.68 -28.57 7.35
C ASN A 9 12.74 -27.54 7.72
N SER A 10 13.86 -27.62 7.01
CA SER A 10 14.79 -26.53 6.81
C SER A 10 13.99 -25.32 6.32
N THR A 11 13.67 -24.41 7.22
CA THR A 11 13.41 -23.01 6.86
C THR A 11 14.76 -22.34 6.62
N SER A 12 15.57 -22.88 5.69
CA SER A 12 16.75 -22.17 5.22
C SER A 12 16.25 -20.87 4.61
N VAL A 13 16.59 -19.76 5.24
CA VAL A 13 16.35 -18.42 4.71
C VAL A 13 17.05 -18.37 3.34
N ASN A 14 16.28 -18.58 2.27
CA ASN A 14 16.81 -18.60 0.93
C ASN A 14 17.07 -17.15 0.53
N TRP A 15 18.34 -16.72 0.63
CA TRP A 15 18.79 -15.35 0.35
C TRP A 15 18.27 -14.80 -0.98
N ARG A 16 18.07 -15.67 -1.98
CA ARG A 16 17.46 -15.35 -3.28
C ARG A 16 16.10 -14.67 -3.17
N HIS A 17 15.24 -15.05 -2.21
CA HIS A 17 13.95 -14.38 -1.99
C HIS A 17 14.14 -12.93 -1.56
N TRP A 18 15.05 -12.71 -0.61
CA TRP A 18 15.34 -11.40 -0.06
C TRP A 18 16.03 -10.51 -1.08
N THR A 19 16.92 -11.05 -1.90
CA THR A 19 17.58 -10.27 -2.97
C THR A 19 16.57 -9.80 -4.02
N LEU A 20 15.68 -10.69 -4.49
CA LEU A 20 14.64 -10.31 -5.48
C LEU A 20 13.64 -9.32 -4.90
N LEU A 21 13.24 -9.51 -3.64
CA LEU A 21 12.39 -8.57 -2.93
C LEU A 21 13.08 -7.20 -2.82
N MET A 22 14.34 -7.15 -2.39
CA MET A 22 15.09 -5.90 -2.24
C MET A 22 15.25 -5.15 -3.56
N LEU A 23 15.62 -5.85 -4.64
CA LEU A 23 15.72 -5.24 -5.97
C LEU A 23 14.38 -4.68 -6.46
N PHE A 24 13.30 -5.41 -6.20
CA PHE A 24 11.95 -4.98 -6.53
C PHE A 24 11.52 -3.74 -5.72
N LEU A 25 11.81 -3.71 -4.42
CA LEU A 25 11.51 -2.55 -3.56
C LEU A 25 12.34 -1.32 -3.96
N ILE A 26 13.61 -1.50 -4.35
CA ILE A 26 14.47 -0.42 -4.85
C ILE A 26 13.91 0.15 -6.16
N GLY A 27 13.44 -0.72 -7.08
CA GLY A 27 12.82 -0.27 -8.33
C GLY A 27 11.58 0.61 -8.12
N MET A 28 10.78 0.32 -7.10
CA MET A 28 9.61 1.13 -6.73
C MET A 28 9.95 2.56 -6.26
N MET A 29 11.19 2.79 -5.79
CA MET A 29 11.61 4.11 -5.31
C MET A 29 11.85 5.12 -6.44
N TYR A 30 12.08 4.66 -7.68
CA TYR A 30 12.52 5.51 -8.80
C TYR A 30 11.40 6.27 -9.52
N GLY A 31 10.14 6.17 -9.08
CA GLY A 31 8.97 6.70 -9.82
C GLY A 31 8.08 7.69 -9.07
N GLN A 32 8.43 8.11 -7.85
CA GLN A 32 7.56 8.98 -7.05
C GLN A 32 7.64 10.44 -7.53
N ASN A 33 6.64 10.85 -8.31
CA ASN A 33 6.44 12.25 -8.69
C ASN A 33 5.42 12.91 -7.77
N LEU A 34 5.76 14.09 -7.27
CA LEU A 34 4.81 15.02 -6.65
C LEU A 34 4.04 15.71 -7.79
N SER A 35 3.03 15.02 -8.34
CA SER A 35 2.17 15.56 -9.40
C SER A 35 1.20 16.62 -8.86
N GLY A 36 0.47 17.28 -9.77
CA GLY A 36 -0.34 18.47 -9.46
C GLY A 36 -1.40 18.28 -8.38
N ASP A 37 -2.02 17.10 -8.30
CA ASP A 37 -3.15 16.86 -7.40
C ASP A 37 -2.73 16.61 -5.94
N VAL A 38 -1.44 16.33 -5.69
CA VAL A 38 -0.90 16.17 -4.33
C VAL A 38 -1.19 17.41 -3.48
N TRP A 39 -1.07 18.59 -4.08
CA TRP A 39 -1.30 19.85 -3.39
C TRP A 39 -2.76 20.01 -2.99
N TRP A 40 -3.69 19.56 -3.82
CA TRP A 40 -5.11 19.54 -3.48
C TRP A 40 -5.35 18.70 -2.23
N HIS A 41 -4.86 17.47 -2.20
CA HIS A 41 -4.98 16.58 -1.05
C HIS A 41 -4.35 17.17 0.23
N LEU A 42 -3.19 17.82 0.11
CA LEU A 42 -2.55 18.49 1.25
C LEU A 42 -3.36 19.69 1.75
N LYS A 43 -3.94 20.49 0.84
CA LYS A 43 -4.81 21.62 1.21
C LYS A 43 -6.10 21.13 1.84
N THR A 44 -6.70 20.04 1.35
CA THR A 44 -7.86 19.41 2.00
C THR A 44 -7.52 18.94 3.40
N GLY A 45 -6.40 18.22 3.58
CA GLY A 45 -5.93 17.78 4.90
C GLY A 45 -5.66 18.94 5.86
N GLN A 46 -5.05 20.03 5.36
CA GLN A 46 -4.86 21.27 6.11
C GLN A 46 -6.19 21.84 6.58
N TRP A 47 -7.15 21.98 5.66
CA TRP A 47 -8.46 22.56 5.95
C TRP A 47 -9.18 21.75 7.02
N ILE A 48 -9.19 20.42 6.93
CA ILE A 48 -9.82 19.52 7.93
C ILE A 48 -9.19 19.72 9.31
N VAL A 49 -7.86 19.76 9.40
CA VAL A 49 -7.16 19.93 10.68
C VAL A 49 -7.44 21.30 11.30
N GLU A 50 -7.50 22.36 10.48
CA GLU A 50 -7.76 23.74 10.93
C GLU A 50 -9.22 23.94 11.36
N HIS A 51 -10.18 23.42 10.59
CA HIS A 51 -11.62 23.64 10.81
C HIS A 51 -12.27 22.56 11.67
N LYS A 52 -11.56 21.45 11.95
CA LYS A 52 -12.06 20.29 12.72
C LYS A 52 -13.39 19.76 12.19
N SER A 53 -13.61 19.87 10.88
CA SER A 53 -14.81 19.45 10.20
C SER A 53 -14.45 18.90 8.81
N LEU A 54 -15.39 18.20 8.18
CA LEU A 54 -15.26 17.77 6.80
C LEU A 54 -15.96 18.78 5.89
N PRO A 55 -15.31 19.27 4.83
CA PRO A 55 -15.94 20.24 3.95
C PRO A 55 -17.07 19.58 3.18
N PHE A 56 -18.26 20.19 3.23
CA PHE A 56 -19.43 19.76 2.46
C PHE A 56 -19.38 20.25 1.01
N ASP A 57 -18.94 21.49 0.82
CA ASP A 57 -18.71 22.11 -0.50
C ASP A 57 -17.22 22.18 -0.80
N ASP A 58 -16.86 22.28 -2.08
CA ASP A 58 -15.47 22.49 -2.51
C ASP A 58 -14.96 23.87 -2.06
N PRO A 59 -14.04 23.96 -1.08
CA PRO A 59 -13.53 25.23 -0.61
C PRO A 59 -12.46 25.83 -1.55
N PHE A 60 -12.00 25.07 -2.55
CA PHE A 60 -10.90 25.45 -3.44
C PHE A 60 -11.37 25.76 -4.88
N SER A 61 -12.60 25.40 -5.23
CA SER A 61 -13.22 25.76 -6.52
C SER A 61 -13.62 27.25 -6.56
N TYR A 62 -13.10 27.98 -7.55
CA TYR A 62 -13.40 29.40 -7.75
C TYR A 62 -14.77 29.64 -8.44
N THR A 63 -15.19 28.73 -9.32
CA THR A 63 -16.32 28.97 -10.24
C THR A 63 -17.60 28.23 -9.87
N ALA A 64 -17.54 27.19 -9.04
CA ALA A 64 -18.71 26.43 -8.65
C ALA A 64 -18.59 25.93 -7.21
N LYS A 65 -19.58 26.28 -6.37
CA LYS A 65 -19.81 25.61 -5.09
C LYS A 65 -20.58 24.32 -5.37
N SER A 66 -19.84 23.23 -5.50
CA SER A 66 -20.40 21.90 -5.68
C SER A 66 -20.10 21.06 -4.44
N PRO A 67 -21.03 20.18 -4.02
CA PRO A 67 -20.76 19.23 -2.96
C PRO A 67 -19.55 18.37 -3.30
N VAL A 68 -18.60 18.24 -2.37
CA VAL A 68 -17.44 17.35 -2.54
C VAL A 68 -17.66 16.06 -1.79
N VAL A 69 -17.43 14.94 -2.47
CA VAL A 69 -17.42 13.62 -1.84
C VAL A 69 -16.02 13.35 -1.30
N LEU A 70 -15.81 13.67 -0.01
CA LEU A 70 -14.57 13.37 0.71
C LEU A 70 -14.52 11.90 1.15
N HIS A 71 -14.12 11.03 0.22
CA HIS A 71 -13.92 9.60 0.48
C HIS A 71 -12.50 9.26 0.97
N GLU A 72 -11.55 10.18 0.82
CA GLU A 72 -10.11 9.97 1.12
C GLU A 72 -9.58 10.81 2.30
N TRP A 73 -10.48 11.43 3.08
CA TRP A 73 -10.15 12.44 4.10
C TRP A 73 -9.10 11.99 5.14
N GLY A 74 -9.14 10.72 5.55
CA GLY A 74 -8.18 10.20 6.54
C GLY A 74 -6.75 10.18 6.00
N ALA A 75 -6.57 9.81 4.74
CA ALA A 75 -5.28 9.83 4.08
C ALA A 75 -4.78 11.26 3.88
N GLU A 76 -5.68 12.20 3.57
CA GLU A 76 -5.36 13.63 3.43
C GLU A 76 -4.89 14.23 4.75
N VAL A 77 -5.56 13.93 5.86
CA VAL A 77 -5.15 14.36 7.21
C VAL A 77 -3.77 13.81 7.58
N VAL A 78 -3.53 12.51 7.40
CA VAL A 78 -2.23 11.89 7.69
C VAL A 78 -1.12 12.50 6.83
N SER A 79 -1.39 12.70 5.54
CA SER A 79 -0.43 13.32 4.62
C SER A 79 -0.12 14.76 5.02
N TRP A 80 -1.13 15.56 5.38
CA TRP A 80 -0.91 16.92 5.87
C TRP A 80 -0.05 16.96 7.14
N ILE A 81 -0.29 16.06 8.11
CA ILE A 81 0.52 15.98 9.33
C ILE A 81 1.99 15.65 9.00
N ILE A 82 2.24 14.66 8.14
CA ILE A 82 3.60 14.29 7.71
C ILE A 82 4.29 15.48 7.03
N TYR A 83 3.60 16.14 6.11
CA TYR A 83 4.08 17.32 5.41
C TYR A 83 4.45 18.45 6.37
N ARG A 84 3.57 18.75 7.34
CA ARG A 84 3.69 19.89 8.24
C ARG A 84 4.80 19.75 9.27
N TYR A 85 5.01 18.54 9.79
CA TYR A 85 5.89 18.28 10.93
C TYR A 85 7.21 17.59 10.58
N ILE A 86 7.33 16.93 9.43
CA ILE A 86 8.56 16.24 9.03
C ILE A 86 9.27 17.03 7.92
N ALA A 87 8.79 16.90 6.68
CA ALA A 87 9.30 17.62 5.51
C ALA A 87 8.47 17.26 4.27
N PRO A 88 8.52 18.07 3.19
CA PRO A 88 7.89 17.73 1.91
C PRO A 88 8.36 16.39 1.32
N TRP A 89 9.66 16.10 1.37
CA TRP A 89 10.22 14.83 0.86
C TRP A 89 9.74 13.61 1.66
N ALA A 90 9.32 13.80 2.91
CA ALA A 90 8.90 12.71 3.78
C ALA A 90 7.64 12.03 3.26
N LEU A 91 6.80 12.76 2.52
CA LEU A 91 5.64 12.17 1.88
C LEU A 91 6.03 11.18 0.78
N ALA A 92 7.03 11.50 -0.04
CA ALA A 92 7.47 10.61 -1.12
C ALA A 92 8.07 9.32 -0.53
N VAL A 93 8.86 9.47 0.53
CA VAL A 93 9.38 8.33 1.30
C VAL A 93 8.25 7.52 1.92
N PHE A 94 7.26 8.19 2.53
CA PHE A 94 6.13 7.53 3.16
C PHE A 94 5.30 6.72 2.17
N SER A 95 4.92 7.31 1.03
CA SER A 95 4.21 6.61 -0.04
C SER A 95 5.02 5.45 -0.61
N THR A 96 6.34 5.63 -0.78
CA THR A 96 7.25 4.55 -1.17
C THR A 96 7.21 3.39 -0.17
N VAL A 97 7.25 3.68 1.13
CA VAL A 97 7.18 2.67 2.18
C VAL A 97 5.84 1.94 2.16
N LEU A 98 4.73 2.66 2.01
CA LEU A 98 3.38 2.06 1.96
C LEU A 98 3.23 1.11 0.77
N ILE A 99 3.58 1.56 -0.44
CA ILE A 99 3.45 0.71 -1.64
C ILE A 99 4.41 -0.47 -1.61
N SER A 100 5.64 -0.24 -1.13
CA SER A 100 6.64 -1.29 -0.90
C SER A 100 6.13 -2.34 0.06
N ALA A 101 5.53 -1.93 1.18
CA ALA A 101 4.94 -2.85 2.15
C ALA A 101 3.76 -3.64 1.56
N ALA A 102 2.88 -2.98 0.79
CA ALA A 102 1.75 -3.62 0.14
C ALA A 102 2.20 -4.73 -0.82
N PHE A 103 3.18 -4.45 -1.69
CA PHE A 103 3.70 -5.43 -2.63
C PHE A 103 4.57 -6.49 -1.96
N ALA A 104 5.31 -6.16 -0.89
CA ALA A 104 6.05 -7.15 -0.11
C ALA A 104 5.09 -8.19 0.51
N ILE A 105 3.95 -7.73 1.05
CA ILE A 105 2.88 -8.61 1.54
C ILE A 105 2.33 -9.45 0.39
N ALA A 106 1.99 -8.83 -0.75
CA ALA A 106 1.46 -9.55 -1.91
C ALA A 106 2.43 -10.64 -2.41
N PHE A 107 3.73 -10.33 -2.47
CA PHE A 107 4.79 -11.27 -2.84
C PHE A 107 4.89 -12.43 -1.85
N ALA A 108 4.90 -12.14 -0.55
CA ALA A 108 4.95 -13.18 0.48
C ALA A 108 3.72 -14.12 0.40
N LEU A 109 2.53 -13.56 0.18
CA LEU A 109 1.31 -14.34 -0.02
C LEU A 109 1.36 -15.18 -1.31
N ALA A 110 1.87 -14.61 -2.40
CA ALA A 110 2.03 -15.31 -3.68
C ALA A 110 3.01 -16.48 -3.56
N VAL A 111 4.17 -16.29 -2.92
CA VAL A 111 5.14 -17.36 -2.66
C VAL A 111 4.51 -18.48 -1.83
N LYS A 112 3.78 -18.12 -0.78
CA LYS A 112 3.12 -19.09 0.11
C LYS A 112 2.03 -19.90 -0.60
N LYS A 113 1.34 -19.31 -1.57
CA LYS A 113 0.29 -20.01 -2.34
C LYS A 113 0.82 -20.81 -3.52
N SER A 114 1.79 -20.29 -4.26
CA SER A 114 2.29 -20.93 -5.48
C SER A 114 3.39 -21.97 -5.20
N GLY A 115 4.11 -21.85 -4.09
CA GLY A 115 5.35 -22.61 -3.83
C GLY A 115 6.51 -22.25 -4.77
N SER A 116 6.32 -21.29 -5.68
CA SER A 116 7.30 -20.88 -6.69
C SER A 116 7.59 -19.39 -6.60
N VAL A 117 8.86 -19.09 -6.29
CA VAL A 117 9.39 -17.72 -6.16
C VAL A 117 9.32 -16.96 -7.47
N LEU A 118 9.67 -17.64 -8.57
CA LEU A 118 9.68 -17.04 -9.89
C LEU A 118 8.25 -16.66 -10.31
N ALA A 119 7.28 -17.55 -10.10
CA ALA A 119 5.88 -17.26 -10.39
C ALA A 119 5.37 -16.09 -9.53
N ALA A 120 5.70 -16.07 -8.24
CA ALA A 120 5.34 -14.97 -7.35
C ALA A 120 5.95 -13.65 -7.82
N PHE A 121 7.24 -13.64 -8.16
CA PHE A 121 7.96 -12.46 -8.62
C PHE A 121 7.36 -11.91 -9.92
N VAL A 122 7.10 -12.78 -10.90
CA VAL A 122 6.52 -12.38 -12.19
C VAL A 122 5.14 -11.75 -11.99
N VAL A 123 4.27 -12.36 -11.18
CA VAL A 123 2.93 -11.84 -10.92
C VAL A 123 2.97 -10.51 -10.17
N THR A 124 3.82 -10.39 -9.14
CA THR A 124 3.92 -9.11 -8.40
C THR A 124 4.62 -8.02 -9.20
N ALA A 125 5.60 -8.37 -10.03
CA ALA A 125 6.24 -7.43 -10.95
C ALA A 125 5.27 -6.94 -12.03
N ALA A 126 4.44 -7.83 -12.58
CA ALA A 126 3.39 -7.46 -13.51
C ALA A 126 2.35 -6.54 -12.85
N GLY A 127 1.91 -6.87 -11.63
CA GLY A 127 0.98 -6.01 -10.86
C GLY A 127 1.57 -4.64 -10.52
N ALA A 128 2.87 -4.59 -10.21
CA ALA A 128 3.60 -3.35 -9.99
C ALA A 128 3.68 -2.48 -11.23
N ALA A 129 4.07 -3.07 -12.36
CA ALA A 129 4.11 -2.38 -13.64
C ALA A 129 2.73 -1.84 -14.05
N ALA A 130 1.67 -2.63 -13.85
CA ALA A 130 0.30 -2.20 -14.10
C ALA A 130 -0.15 -1.06 -13.18
N SER A 131 0.40 -0.98 -11.97
CA SER A 131 0.08 0.07 -10.98
C SER A 131 0.99 1.30 -11.09
N ALA A 132 2.02 1.27 -11.94
CA ALA A 132 3.04 2.32 -12.00
C ALA A 132 2.45 3.70 -12.32
N GLY A 133 1.46 3.77 -13.22
CA GLY A 133 0.78 5.03 -13.56
C GLY A 133 -0.12 5.59 -12.46
N GLY A 134 -0.47 4.78 -11.44
CA GLY A 134 -1.26 5.18 -10.28
C GLY A 134 -0.45 5.23 -8.98
N SER A 135 0.88 5.05 -9.06
CA SER A 135 1.79 5.04 -7.90
C SER A 135 2.23 6.43 -7.46
N GLU A 136 1.63 7.47 -8.04
CA GLU A 136 1.79 8.85 -7.59
C GLU A 136 1.38 8.99 -6.13
N MET A 137 1.81 10.09 -5.53
CA MET A 137 1.64 10.36 -4.11
C MET A 137 0.20 10.77 -3.77
N ARG A 138 -0.74 9.84 -4.00
CA ARG A 138 -2.17 10.01 -3.85
C ARG A 138 -2.72 9.07 -2.77
N PRO A 139 -3.93 9.33 -2.24
CA PRO A 139 -4.53 8.50 -1.19
C PRO A 139 -4.69 7.01 -1.54
N GLN A 140 -4.71 6.64 -2.83
CA GLN A 140 -4.84 5.23 -3.25
C GLN A 140 -3.67 4.35 -2.78
N VAL A 141 -2.50 4.92 -2.49
CA VAL A 141 -1.35 4.20 -1.93
C VAL A 141 -1.68 3.57 -0.56
N TYR A 142 -2.50 4.25 0.24
CA TYR A 142 -2.99 3.71 1.52
C TYR A 142 -3.89 2.50 1.29
N SER A 143 -4.76 2.56 0.27
CA SER A 143 -5.68 1.48 -0.08
C SER A 143 -4.95 0.20 -0.48
N PHE A 144 -3.82 0.28 -1.19
CA PHE A 144 -3.03 -0.91 -1.53
C PHE A 144 -2.53 -1.65 -0.28
N LEU A 145 -2.01 -0.91 0.71
CA LEU A 145 -1.55 -1.52 1.95
C LEU A 145 -2.72 -2.09 2.76
N LEU A 146 -3.79 -1.31 2.92
CA LEU A 146 -4.97 -1.75 3.66
C LEU A 146 -5.61 -2.98 3.02
N PHE A 147 -5.65 -3.05 1.69
CA PHE A 147 -6.13 -4.21 0.96
C PHE A 147 -5.22 -5.42 1.15
N ALA A 148 -3.90 -5.25 1.10
CA ALA A 148 -2.95 -6.32 1.37
C ALA A 148 -3.10 -6.88 2.80
N VAL A 149 -3.28 -6.00 3.79
CA VAL A 149 -3.58 -6.37 5.18
C VAL A 149 -4.92 -7.09 5.29
N LEU A 150 -5.96 -6.57 4.63
CA LEU A 150 -7.28 -7.21 4.58
C LEU A 150 -7.20 -8.63 4.05
N MET A 151 -6.39 -8.87 3.00
CA MET A 151 -6.18 -10.22 2.46
C MET A 151 -5.52 -11.16 3.47
N ILE A 152 -4.57 -10.68 4.29
CA ILE A 152 -4.00 -11.47 5.39
C ILE A 152 -5.09 -11.83 6.42
N VAL A 153 -5.89 -10.84 6.82
CA VAL A 153 -6.96 -11.02 7.81
C VAL A 153 -7.99 -12.04 7.30
N LEU A 154 -8.44 -11.90 6.05
CA LEU A 154 -9.38 -12.83 5.42
C LEU A 154 -8.79 -14.24 5.27
N GLU A 155 -7.51 -14.38 4.92
CA GLU A 155 -6.87 -15.70 4.87
C GLU A 155 -6.84 -16.38 6.25
N LYS A 156 -6.50 -15.62 7.29
CA LYS A 156 -6.49 -16.13 8.68
C LYS A 156 -7.90 -16.53 9.11
N TRP A 157 -8.89 -15.69 8.84
CA TRP A 157 -10.28 -15.97 9.16
C TRP A 157 -10.79 -17.24 8.47
N ARG A 158 -10.54 -17.38 7.16
CA ARG A 158 -10.88 -18.59 6.39
C ARG A 158 -10.22 -19.85 6.95
N LYS A 159 -8.95 -19.75 7.39
CA LYS A 159 -8.21 -20.90 7.96
C LYS A 159 -8.69 -21.29 9.35
N ASN A 160 -9.16 -20.33 10.14
CA ASN A 160 -9.69 -20.55 11.48
C ASN A 160 -11.15 -21.03 11.48
N GLY A 161 -11.66 -21.50 10.34
CA GLY A 161 -13.02 -22.04 10.22
C GLY A 161 -14.12 -20.99 10.21
N GLY A 162 -13.82 -19.77 9.73
CA GLY A 162 -14.72 -18.61 9.70
C GLY A 162 -16.18 -18.99 9.44
N LEU A 163 -17.04 -18.73 10.43
CA LEU A 163 -18.48 -18.87 10.30
C LEU A 163 -18.92 -18.07 9.09
N ILE A 164 -19.44 -18.75 8.08
CA ILE A 164 -20.01 -18.14 6.88
C ILE A 164 -21.03 -17.11 7.35
N ILE A 165 -20.66 -15.83 7.32
CA ILE A 165 -21.64 -14.76 7.42
C ILE A 165 -22.08 -14.54 5.98
N TRP A 166 -23.05 -15.37 5.58
CA TRP A 166 -24.07 -15.23 4.53
C TRP A 166 -24.61 -16.60 4.15
#